data_AF-A0A238BJT6-F1
#
_entry.id   AF-A0A238BJT6-F1
#
_cell.length_a   1.000
_cell.length_b   1.000
_cell.length_c   1.000
_cell.angle_alpha   90.00
_cell.angle_beta   90.00
_cell.angle_gamma   90.00
#
_symmetry.space_group_name_H-M   'P 1'
#
loop_
_entity.id
_entity.type
_entity.pdbx_description
1 polymer ?
#
loop_
_entity_poly.entity_id
_entity_poly.type
_entity_poly.pdbx_seq_one_letter_code
_entity_poly.pdbx_strand_id
1 'polypeptide(L)'
;LNITSEDSYFEILLKIEAWDSERYFLRLKKPFDKYEFVQSASTVNAFFTFKMNSLTLPAGILTIPFFNRYYPKAANYGAIGTVMGHELTHGFDDDGKNG
;
A
#
# COMPACT_ATOMS: atom_id res chain seq x y z
N LEU A 1 3.97 4.33 -22.03
CA LEU A 1 5.18 4.96 -21.45
C LEU A 1 6.35 4.71 -22.40
N ASN A 2 6.92 5.75 -23.00
CA ASN A 2 8.06 5.64 -23.93
C ASN A 2 9.18 6.58 -23.48
N ILE A 3 10.03 6.10 -22.58
CA ILE A 3 11.20 6.81 -22.04
C ILE A 3 12.44 6.33 -22.81
N THR A 4 13.30 7.25 -23.24
CA THR A 4 14.56 6.95 -23.94
C THR A 4 15.76 7.52 -23.19
N SER A 5 16.97 7.11 -23.56
CA SER A 5 18.22 7.59 -22.95
C SER A 5 18.51 9.07 -23.22
N GLU A 6 17.85 9.64 -24.21
CA GLU A 6 18.01 11.04 -24.64
C GLU A 6 17.09 12.00 -23.89
N ASP A 7 16.08 11.48 -23.17
CA ASP A 7 15.15 12.31 -22.41
C ASP A 7 15.83 12.99 -21.23
N SER A 8 15.59 14.29 -21.07
CA SER A 8 15.92 15.01 -19.85
C SER A 8 15.06 14.54 -18.67
N TYR A 9 15.53 14.80 -17.44
CA TYR A 9 14.74 14.51 -16.23
C TYR A 9 13.34 15.14 -16.27
N PHE A 10 13.21 16.35 -16.82
CA PHE A 10 11.92 17.03 -16.95
C PHE A 10 10.99 16.32 -17.94
N GLU A 11 11.50 15.90 -19.09
CA GLU A 11 10.72 15.14 -20.08
C GLU A 11 10.27 13.78 -19.52
N ILE A 12 11.14 13.11 -18.76
CA ILE A 12 10.78 11.87 -18.05
C ILE A 12 9.59 12.11 -17.10
N LEU A 13 9.62 13.18 -16.30
CA LEU A 13 8.51 13.51 -15.40
C LEU A 13 7.21 13.77 -16.14
N LEU A 14 7.24 14.55 -17.24
CA LEU A 14 6.05 14.79 -18.06
C LEU A 14 5.47 13.50 -18.67
N LYS A 15 6.35 12.60 -19.13
CA LYS A 15 5.93 11.31 -19.70
C LYS A 15 5.32 10.38 -18.64
N ILE A 16 5.85 10.40 -17.42
CA ILE A 16 5.30 9.64 -16.29
C ILE A 16 3.92 10.17 -15.92
N GLU A 17 3.76 11.48 -15.81
CA GLU A 17 2.48 12.12 -15.47
C GLU A 17 1.40 11.81 -16.51
N ALA A 18 1.71 11.98 -17.80
CA ALA A 18 0.78 11.67 -18.87
C ALA A 18 0.35 10.18 -18.87
N TRP A 19 1.31 9.28 -18.64
CA TRP A 19 1.03 7.85 -18.57
C TRP A 19 0.19 7.48 -17.34
N ASP A 20 0.44 8.08 -16.18
CA ASP A 20 -0.31 7.79 -14.95
C ASP A 20 -1.75 8.31 -15.06
N SER A 21 -1.94 9.49 -15.64
CA SER A 21 -3.25 10.05 -15.97
C SER A 21 -4.05 9.13 -16.92
N GLU A 22 -3.45 8.71 -18.04
CA GLU A 22 -4.08 7.79 -18.97
C GLU A 22 -4.45 6.45 -18.29
N ARG A 23 -3.53 5.88 -17.51
CA ARG A 23 -3.76 4.67 -16.73
C ARG A 23 -4.94 4.84 -15.78
N TYR A 24 -5.03 5.96 -15.06
CA TYR A 24 -6.13 6.25 -14.13
C TYR A 24 -7.48 6.31 -14.84
N PHE A 25 -7.57 7.01 -15.98
CA PHE A 25 -8.80 7.05 -16.78
C PHE A 25 -9.21 5.68 -17.33
N LEU A 26 -8.25 4.87 -17.78
CA LEU A 26 -8.53 3.52 -18.27
C LEU A 26 -9.06 2.58 -17.18
N ARG A 27 -8.73 2.81 -15.90
CA ARG A 27 -9.30 2.04 -14.78
C ARG A 27 -10.81 2.22 -14.65
N LEU A 28 -11.35 3.38 -15.02
CA LEU A 28 -12.81 3.64 -14.97
C LEU A 28 -13.62 2.72 -15.89
N LYS A 29 -12.98 2.14 -16.91
CA LYS A 29 -13.60 1.19 -17.85
C LYS A 29 -13.57 -0.26 -17.36
N LYS A 30 -12.92 -0.54 -16.23
CA LYS A 30 -12.78 -1.87 -15.64
C LYS A 30 -13.63 -1.99 -14.38
N PRO A 31 -14.09 -3.20 -14.01
CA PRO A 31 -14.71 -3.41 -12.71
C PRO A 31 -13.72 -3.12 -11.58
N PHE A 32 -14.24 -2.82 -10.40
CA PHE A 32 -13.44 -2.64 -9.20
C PHE A 32 -12.67 -3.93 -8.86
N ASP A 33 -11.35 -3.84 -8.77
CA ASP A 33 -10.48 -4.93 -8.35
C ASP A 33 -10.16 -4.80 -6.86
N LYS A 34 -10.78 -5.67 -6.05
CA LYS A 34 -10.57 -5.71 -4.59
C LYS A 34 -9.27 -6.36 -4.16
N TYR A 35 -8.50 -6.95 -5.08
CA TYR A 35 -7.22 -7.61 -4.80
C TYR A 35 -6.01 -6.77 -5.22
N GLU A 36 -6.23 -5.55 -5.72
CA GLU A 36 -5.15 -4.66 -6.08
C GLU A 36 -4.44 -4.11 -4.83
N PHE A 37 -3.10 -4.11 -4.86
CA PHE A 37 -2.29 -3.41 -3.87
C PHE A 37 -2.17 -1.93 -4.22
N VAL A 38 -2.58 -1.07 -3.28
CA VAL A 38 -2.49 0.39 -3.43
C VAL A 38 -1.07 0.91 -3.18
N GLN A 39 -0.27 0.15 -2.41
CA GLN A 39 1.06 0.54 -1.96
C GLN A 39 2.13 -0.47 -2.41
N SER A 40 3.36 0.01 -2.59
CA SER A 40 4.50 -0.83 -2.96
C SER A 40 4.83 -1.85 -1.87
N ALA A 41 5.33 -3.02 -2.27
CA ALA A 41 5.82 -4.04 -1.34
C ALA A 41 7.01 -3.56 -0.50
N SER A 42 7.79 -2.58 -0.98
CA SER A 42 8.95 -2.01 -0.27
C SER A 42 8.58 -0.99 0.81
N THR A 43 7.31 -0.58 0.88
CA THR A 43 6.85 0.40 1.87
C THR A 43 6.99 -0.16 3.28
N VAL A 44 7.59 0.61 4.20
CA VAL A 44 7.70 0.27 5.62
C VAL A 44 6.53 0.90 6.36
N ASN A 45 5.33 0.34 6.18
CA ASN A 45 4.10 0.76 6.85
C ASN A 45 3.06 -0.37 6.83
N ALA A 46 1.88 -0.18 7.43
CA ALA A 46 0.70 -1.00 7.26
C ALA A 46 -0.51 -0.11 6.92
N PHE A 47 -1.56 -0.69 6.33
CA PHE A 47 -2.73 0.10 5.89
C PHE A 47 -4.03 -0.70 5.99
N PHE A 48 -5.08 -0.05 6.47
CA PHE A 48 -6.46 -0.47 6.25
C PHE A 48 -7.10 0.28 5.08
N THR A 49 -7.67 -0.45 4.12
CA THR A 49 -8.39 0.13 2.97
C THR A 49 -9.88 -0.16 3.07
N PHE A 50 -10.66 0.86 3.46
CA PHE A 50 -12.11 0.76 3.69
C PHE A 50 -12.90 0.18 2.52
N LYS A 51 -12.70 0.73 1.31
CA LYS A 51 -13.40 0.29 0.10
C LYS A 51 -13.18 -1.18 -0.26
N MET A 52 -12.08 -1.77 0.21
CA MET A 52 -11.73 -3.17 0.01
C MET A 52 -11.97 -4.03 1.24
N ASN A 53 -12.28 -3.42 2.39
CA ASN A 53 -12.27 -4.06 3.71
C ASN A 53 -11.01 -4.94 3.91
N SER A 54 -9.84 -4.35 3.67
CA SER A 54 -8.58 -5.08 3.54
C SER A 54 -7.48 -4.49 4.41
N LEU A 55 -6.78 -5.37 5.14
CA LEU A 55 -5.54 -5.08 5.85
C LEU A 55 -4.35 -5.45 4.96
N THR A 56 -3.52 -4.47 4.62
CA THR A 56 -2.33 -4.65 3.78
C THR A 56 -1.06 -4.57 4.61
N LEU A 57 -0.23 -5.63 4.54
CA LEU A 57 1.09 -5.71 5.15
C LEU A 57 2.16 -5.88 4.05
N PRO A 58 2.76 -4.78 3.57
CA PRO A 58 3.89 -4.83 2.63
C PRO A 58 5.08 -5.62 3.20
N ALA A 59 5.92 -6.17 2.32
CA ALA A 59 7.12 -6.89 2.74
C ALA A 59 8.10 -6.00 3.54
N GLY A 60 8.13 -4.69 3.25
CA GLY A 60 9.01 -3.72 3.90
C GLY A 60 8.80 -3.59 5.41
N ILE A 61 7.58 -3.80 5.93
CA ILE A 61 7.33 -3.78 7.38
C ILE A 61 7.59 -5.13 8.05
N LEU A 62 7.71 -6.22 7.28
CA LEU A 62 7.92 -7.58 7.81
C LEU A 62 9.40 -7.89 8.07
N THR A 63 10.14 -6.90 8.57
CA THR A 63 11.55 -6.99 8.93
C THR A 63 11.77 -6.57 10.38
N ILE A 64 12.99 -6.75 10.89
CA ILE A 64 13.41 -6.18 12.18
C ILE A 64 13.21 -4.66 12.15
N PRO A 65 12.72 -4.01 13.22
CA PRO A 65 12.38 -4.59 14.53
C PRO A 65 10.95 -5.13 14.66
N PHE A 66 10.11 -4.98 13.63
CA PHE A 66 8.68 -5.28 13.70
C PHE A 66 8.38 -6.78 13.68
N PHE A 67 9.11 -7.54 12.87
CA PHE A 67 8.94 -8.98 12.77
C PHE A 67 10.28 -9.71 12.59
N ASN A 68 10.44 -10.80 13.34
CA ASN A 68 11.50 -11.78 13.09
C ASN A 68 11.01 -13.18 13.49
N ARG A 69 11.17 -14.15 12.59
CA ARG A 69 10.74 -15.55 12.83
C ARG A 69 11.42 -16.22 14.03
N TYR A 70 12.55 -15.71 14.49
CA TYR A 70 13.32 -16.21 15.62
C TYR A 70 13.04 -15.46 16.94
N TYR A 71 12.27 -14.37 16.91
CA TYR A 71 11.88 -13.68 18.14
C TYR A 71 10.85 -14.52 18.93
N PRO A 72 10.83 -14.39 20.27
CA PRO A 72 9.72 -14.91 21.07
C PRO A 72 8.41 -14.38 20.50
N LYS A 73 7.38 -15.24 20.44
CA LYS A 73 6.06 -14.85 19.91
C LYS A 73 5.56 -13.55 20.53
N ALA A 74 5.72 -13.38 21.84
CA ALA A 74 5.34 -12.17 22.58
C ALA A 74 5.95 -10.88 22.01
N ALA A 75 7.21 -10.92 21.56
CA ALA A 75 7.87 -9.77 20.95
C ALA A 75 7.26 -9.43 19.58
N ASN A 76 6.99 -10.43 18.73
CA ASN A 76 6.30 -10.22 17.45
C ASN A 76 4.86 -9.72 17.67
N TYR A 77 4.12 -10.25 18.66
CA TYR A 77 2.79 -9.75 19.01
C TYR A 77 2.84 -8.30 19.50
N GLY A 78 3.80 -7.95 20.36
CA GLY A 78 3.97 -6.58 20.84
C GLY A 78 4.38 -5.59 19.76
N ALA A 79 5.15 -6.03 18.77
CA ALA A 79 5.59 -5.20 17.65
C ALA A 79 4.58 -5.23 16.48
N ILE A 80 4.74 -6.14 15.52
CA ILE A 80 3.84 -6.21 14.35
C ILE A 80 2.38 -6.48 14.73
N GLY A 81 2.12 -7.24 15.80
CA GLY A 81 0.75 -7.49 16.24
C GLY A 81 0.01 -6.22 16.68
N THR A 82 0.69 -5.30 17.38
CA THR A 82 0.12 -3.98 17.73
C THR A 82 -0.18 -3.16 16.49
N VAL A 83 0.72 -3.16 15.50
CA VAL A 83 0.50 -2.44 14.22
C VAL A 83 -0.70 -3.02 13.47
N MET A 84 -0.80 -4.34 13.36
CA MET A 84 -1.97 -4.99 12.76
C MET A 84 -3.26 -4.67 13.50
N GLY A 85 -3.21 -4.60 14.84
CA GLY A 85 -4.35 -4.20 15.67
C GLY A 85 -4.76 -2.75 15.41
N HIS A 86 -3.81 -1.83 15.33
CA HIS A 86 -4.05 -0.42 15.00
C HIS A 86 -4.75 -0.27 13.65
N GLU A 87 -4.24 -0.91 12.60
CA GLU A 87 -4.87 -0.87 11.29
C GLU A 87 -6.26 -1.52 11.29
N LEU A 88 -6.43 -2.64 11.99
CA LEU A 88 -7.76 -3.25 12.11
C LEU A 88 -8.76 -2.31 12.80
N THR A 89 -8.32 -1.55 13.81
CA THR A 89 -9.21 -0.57 14.47
C THR A 89 -9.61 0.58 13.56
N HIS A 90 -8.82 0.93 12.55
CA HIS A 90 -9.26 1.89 11.54
C HIS A 90 -10.55 1.42 10.85
N GLY A 91 -10.73 0.12 10.60
CA GLY A 91 -11.98 -0.44 10.09
C GLY A 91 -13.24 -0.17 10.95
N PHE A 92 -13.08 0.32 12.18
CA PHE A 92 -14.16 0.60 13.12
C PHE A 92 -14.14 2.03 13.69
N ASP A 93 -13.19 2.87 13.25
CA ASP A 93 -13.15 4.29 13.63
C ASP A 93 -14.22 5.12 12.88
N ASP A 94 -14.30 6.41 13.17
CA ASP A 94 -15.40 7.27 12.72
C ASP A 94 -15.48 7.40 11.18
N ASP A 95 -14.40 7.10 10.45
CA ASP A 95 -14.39 7.01 8.98
C ASP A 95 -14.83 5.62 8.49
N GLY A 96 -14.59 4.55 9.26
CA GLY A 96 -15.01 3.18 8.93
C GLY A 96 -16.50 2.90 9.14
N LYS A 97 -17.16 3.59 10.08
CA LYS A 97 -18.60 3.38 10.36
C LYS A 97 -19.56 3.97 9.33
N ASN A 98 -19.11 4.92 8.51
CA ASN A 98 -19.97 5.70 7.61
C ASN A 98 -19.71 5.44 6.11
N GLY A 99 -18.88 4.43 5.78
CA GLY A 99 -18.51 4.05 4.41
C GLY A 99 -19.46 3.06 3.74
#